data_AF-A0A6G1IUK4-F1
#
_entry.id   AF-A0A6G1IUK4-F1
#
_cell.length_a   1.000
_cell.length_b   1.000
_cell.length_c   1.000
_cell.angle_alpha   90.00
_cell.angle_beta   90.00
_cell.angle_gamma   90.00
#
_symmetry.space_group_name_H-M   'P 1'
#
loop_
_entity.id
_entity.type
_entity.pdbx_description
1 polymer ?
#
loop_
_entity_poly.entity_id
_entity_poly.type
_entity_poly.pdbx_seq_one_letter_code
_entity_poly.pdbx_strand_id
1 'polypeptide(L)'
;MWDFHEHPEMCSVYMETTDGAKCWAVVECNDGRKEYNNDHASWNVCYQGGRQYFHDDRIGDFSITFTEKDREGEGLTTPILQVKNIGDWKEIPVAPLAHQKWTADDCKAHMGTECDNGPFMCHFTEYDYSKGRTRKYECGVPKIGLGGGEWNSQAPTNERGYAPGWCGVHVKHYQKPDPSKDQYALEVSINDANEGKLPWTLIVNTGAVDADPVQFAYGGQTWDSNDKNRCSVGAYDNNERQMDCGFTCD
;
A
#
# COMPACT_ATOMS: atom_id res chain seq x y z
N MET A 1 -4.80 -18.05 0.84
CA MET A 1 -4.66 -17.24 2.06
C MET A 1 -3.32 -16.55 2.01
N TRP A 2 -3.31 -15.21 2.09
CA TRP A 2 -2.07 -14.43 2.16
C TRP A 2 -1.22 -14.88 3.34
N ASP A 3 0.09 -15.00 3.12
CA ASP A 3 1.02 -15.30 4.21
C ASP A 3 1.22 -14.02 5.04
N PHE A 4 0.44 -13.90 6.12
CA PHE A 4 0.52 -12.76 7.02
C PHE A 4 1.79 -12.76 7.90
N HIS A 5 2.56 -13.84 7.92
CA HIS A 5 3.88 -13.85 8.56
C HIS A 5 4.90 -13.14 7.67
N GLU A 6 4.83 -13.34 6.34
CA GLU A 6 5.70 -12.65 5.38
C GLU A 6 5.20 -11.24 5.03
N HIS A 7 3.89 -11.01 5.08
CA HIS A 7 3.24 -9.74 4.72
C HIS A 7 2.25 -9.24 5.79
N PRO A 8 2.73 -8.85 6.99
CA PRO A 8 1.88 -8.38 8.09
C PRO A 8 1.16 -7.05 7.80
N GLU A 9 1.60 -6.30 6.80
CA GLU A 9 1.01 -5.06 6.30
C GLU A 9 -0.26 -5.29 5.45
N MET A 10 -0.49 -6.54 5.03
CA MET A 10 -1.58 -6.91 4.13
C MET A 10 -2.75 -7.54 4.89
N CYS A 11 -3.93 -7.37 4.33
CA CYS A 11 -5.15 -8.09 4.64
C CYS A 11 -5.60 -8.87 3.40
N SER A 12 -6.33 -9.95 3.61
CA SER A 12 -7.02 -10.70 2.60
C SER A 12 -8.48 -10.27 2.53
N VAL A 13 -8.96 -9.92 1.34
CA VAL A 13 -10.39 -9.75 1.04
C VAL A 13 -10.85 -10.98 0.27
N TYR A 14 -11.59 -11.84 0.94
CA TYR A 14 -12.24 -13.01 0.36
C TYR A 14 -13.63 -12.65 -0.15
N MET A 15 -13.96 -13.15 -1.33
CA MET A 15 -15.22 -12.91 -2.04
C MET A 15 -15.76 -14.24 -2.55
N GLU A 16 -17.00 -14.54 -2.22
CA GLU A 16 -17.69 -15.73 -2.70
C GLU A 16 -19.03 -15.37 -3.30
N THR A 17 -19.41 -16.10 -4.35
CA THR A 17 -20.77 -16.09 -4.89
C THR A 17 -21.20 -17.51 -5.21
N THR A 18 -22.42 -17.86 -4.83
CA THR A 18 -23.06 -19.16 -5.11
C THR A 18 -24.42 -18.96 -5.75
N ASP A 19 -24.72 -19.74 -6.79
CA ASP A 19 -26.00 -19.69 -7.53
C ASP A 19 -26.40 -18.28 -8.03
N GLY A 20 -25.41 -17.38 -8.19
CA GLY A 20 -25.59 -16.05 -8.76
C GLY A 20 -26.44 -15.09 -7.90
N ALA A 21 -26.80 -15.51 -6.68
CA ALA A 21 -27.68 -14.78 -5.78
C ALA A 21 -27.26 -14.87 -4.29
N LYS A 22 -26.21 -15.63 -3.96
CA LYS A 22 -25.63 -15.71 -2.61
C LYS A 22 -24.22 -15.18 -2.61
N CYS A 23 -24.04 -13.93 -2.20
CA CYS A 23 -22.73 -13.29 -2.17
C CYS A 23 -22.24 -13.16 -0.73
N TRP A 24 -20.96 -13.43 -0.51
CA TRP A 24 -20.33 -13.41 0.80
C TRP A 24 -18.95 -12.76 0.72
N ALA A 25 -18.59 -12.05 1.79
CA ALA A 25 -17.32 -11.33 1.87
C ALA A 25 -16.73 -11.44 3.27
N VAL A 26 -15.42 -11.63 3.33
CA VAL A 26 -14.64 -11.75 4.57
C VAL A 26 -13.37 -10.93 4.42
N VAL A 27 -12.99 -10.22 5.48
CA VAL A 27 -11.68 -9.57 5.59
C VAL A 27 -10.89 -10.25 6.70
N GLU A 28 -9.75 -10.83 6.34
CA GLU A 28 -8.84 -11.50 7.26
C GLU A 28 -7.48 -10.81 7.25
N CYS A 29 -6.96 -10.48 8.42
CA CYS A 29 -5.63 -9.90 8.59
C CYS A 29 -4.92 -10.63 9.73
N ASN A 30 -3.67 -10.27 10.02
CA ASN A 30 -2.90 -10.87 11.13
C ASN A 30 -3.55 -10.70 12.53
N ASP A 31 -4.49 -9.77 12.69
CA ASP A 31 -5.21 -9.50 13.94
C ASP A 31 -6.58 -10.18 14.02
N GLY A 32 -6.98 -10.91 12.97
CA GLY A 32 -8.18 -11.73 12.97
C GLY A 32 -9.03 -11.64 11.71
N ARG A 33 -10.20 -12.25 11.79
CA ARG A 33 -11.15 -12.43 10.68
C ARG A 33 -12.46 -11.74 11.00
N LYS A 34 -12.99 -10.99 10.02
CA LYS A 34 -14.29 -10.30 10.11
C LYS A 34 -15.15 -10.67 8.90
N GLU A 35 -16.33 -11.20 9.19
CA GLU A 35 -17.32 -11.59 8.18
C GLU A 35 -18.36 -10.49 8.05
N TYR A 36 -18.72 -10.14 6.81
CA TYR A 36 -19.61 -9.01 6.56
C TYR A 36 -21.07 -9.38 6.39
N ASN A 37 -21.35 -10.69 6.31
CA ASN A 37 -22.69 -11.24 6.45
C ASN A 37 -22.59 -12.46 7.37
N ASN A 38 -23.15 -12.36 8.57
CA ASN A 38 -23.22 -13.48 9.50
C ASN A 38 -24.02 -14.64 8.87
N ASP A 39 -23.65 -15.87 9.21
CA ASP A 39 -24.30 -17.11 8.78
C ASP A 39 -24.38 -17.29 7.24
N HIS A 40 -23.42 -16.74 6.49
CA HIS A 40 -23.43 -16.78 5.01
C HIS A 40 -24.71 -16.16 4.40
N ALA A 41 -25.33 -15.19 5.09
CA ALA A 41 -26.44 -14.44 4.49
C ALA A 41 -25.96 -13.70 3.22
N SER A 42 -26.81 -13.63 2.19
CA SER A 42 -26.51 -12.83 1.01
C SER A 42 -26.74 -11.34 1.29
N TRP A 43 -25.97 -10.46 0.67
CA TRP A 43 -26.25 -9.02 0.70
C TRP A 43 -27.54 -8.70 -0.11
N ASN A 44 -28.12 -7.51 0.06
CA ASN A 44 -29.35 -7.13 -0.65
C ASN A 44 -29.12 -6.84 -2.15
N VAL A 45 -27.87 -6.62 -2.57
CA VAL A 45 -27.49 -6.31 -3.95
C VAL A 45 -26.70 -7.43 -4.65
N CYS A 46 -27.02 -8.71 -4.37
CA CYS A 46 -26.39 -9.87 -5.05
C CYS A 46 -27.00 -10.11 -6.42
N TYR A 47 -26.69 -9.21 -7.32
CA TYR A 47 -27.04 -9.32 -8.73
C TYR A 47 -25.97 -8.60 -9.56
N GLN A 48 -25.99 -8.85 -10.86
CA GLN A 48 -25.05 -8.26 -11.80
C GLN A 48 -25.18 -6.73 -11.80
N GLY A 49 -24.07 -6.03 -11.54
CA GLY A 49 -24.00 -4.58 -11.42
C GLY A 49 -24.41 -4.03 -10.05
N GLY A 50 -24.87 -4.89 -9.12
CA GLY A 50 -25.13 -4.50 -7.74
C GLY A 50 -23.81 -4.24 -7.00
N ARG A 51 -23.63 -3.01 -6.53
CA ARG A 51 -22.45 -2.60 -5.74
C ARG A 51 -22.79 -2.59 -4.27
N GLN A 52 -22.19 -3.49 -3.50
CA GLN A 52 -22.30 -3.48 -2.04
C GLN A 52 -21.13 -2.70 -1.43
N TYR A 53 -21.43 -1.86 -0.45
CA TYR A 53 -20.43 -1.14 0.34
C TYR A 53 -20.28 -1.76 1.73
N PHE A 54 -19.06 -1.71 2.24
CA PHE A 54 -18.67 -2.26 3.54
C PHE A 54 -17.67 -1.33 4.22
N HIS A 55 -17.44 -1.57 5.51
CA HIS A 55 -16.45 -0.86 6.31
C HIS A 55 -15.65 -1.83 7.19
N ASP A 56 -14.34 -1.88 6.96
CA ASP A 56 -13.38 -2.56 7.83
C ASP A 56 -12.45 -1.52 8.45
N ASP A 57 -12.27 -1.54 9.77
CA ASP A 57 -11.40 -0.56 10.45
C ASP A 57 -9.93 -0.67 9.99
N ARG A 58 -9.53 -1.79 9.40
CA ARG A 58 -8.15 -2.09 9.01
C ARG A 58 -7.82 -1.73 7.57
N ILE A 59 -8.80 -1.78 6.65
CA ILE A 59 -8.60 -1.44 5.21
C ILE A 59 -9.44 -0.24 4.74
N GLY A 60 -10.41 0.20 5.55
CA GLY A 60 -11.29 1.33 5.31
C GLY A 60 -12.59 0.94 4.62
N ASP A 61 -13.23 1.92 3.99
CA ASP A 61 -14.42 1.68 3.17
C ASP A 61 -14.01 0.90 1.92
N PHE A 62 -14.75 -0.16 1.61
CA PHE A 62 -14.57 -0.92 0.38
C PHE A 62 -15.91 -1.34 -0.21
N SER A 63 -15.88 -1.77 -1.46
CA SER A 63 -17.06 -2.24 -2.17
C SER A 63 -16.72 -3.35 -3.12
N ILE A 64 -17.70 -4.23 -3.33
CA ILE A 64 -17.60 -5.32 -4.30
C ILE A 64 -18.79 -5.21 -5.25
N THR A 65 -18.50 -5.33 -6.56
CA THR A 65 -19.50 -5.36 -7.63
C THR A 65 -19.23 -6.55 -8.53
N PHE A 66 -20.22 -7.38 -8.83
CA PHE A 66 -20.05 -8.41 -9.86
C PHE A 66 -20.60 -7.91 -11.19
N THR A 67 -19.78 -7.83 -12.23
CA THR A 67 -20.18 -7.21 -13.51
C THR A 67 -20.71 -8.18 -14.55
N GLU A 68 -20.44 -9.47 -14.41
CA GLU A 68 -20.84 -10.50 -15.36
C GLU A 68 -21.45 -11.72 -14.67
N LYS A 69 -22.17 -12.49 -15.47
CA LYS A 69 -22.69 -13.82 -15.15
C LYS A 69 -22.11 -14.84 -16.11
N ASP A 70 -21.98 -16.09 -15.67
CA ASP A 70 -21.68 -17.19 -16.58
C ASP A 70 -22.80 -17.42 -17.61
N ARG A 71 -22.49 -18.22 -18.63
CA ARG A 71 -23.40 -18.50 -19.76
C ARG A 71 -24.68 -19.23 -19.34
N GLU A 72 -24.63 -19.94 -18.21
CA GLU A 72 -25.78 -20.63 -17.65
C GLU A 72 -26.68 -19.66 -16.85
N GLY A 73 -26.19 -18.43 -16.58
CA GLY A 73 -26.93 -17.39 -15.87
C GLY A 73 -26.98 -17.61 -14.36
N GLU A 74 -26.24 -18.60 -13.86
CA GLU A 74 -26.35 -19.16 -12.52
C GLU A 74 -25.16 -18.78 -11.62
N GLY A 75 -24.11 -18.15 -12.13
CA GLY A 75 -22.95 -17.72 -11.32
C GLY A 75 -22.49 -16.32 -11.67
N LEU A 76 -22.31 -15.45 -10.68
CA LEU A 76 -21.59 -14.18 -10.86
C LEU A 76 -20.08 -14.50 -10.95
N THR A 77 -19.35 -13.93 -11.92
CA THR A 77 -17.98 -14.41 -12.24
C THR A 77 -16.89 -13.34 -12.26
N THR A 78 -17.28 -12.07 -12.25
CA THR A 78 -16.34 -10.98 -12.52
C THR A 78 -16.46 -9.92 -11.43
N PRO A 79 -15.91 -10.20 -10.23
CA PRO A 79 -15.89 -9.21 -9.16
C PRO A 79 -14.94 -8.05 -9.50
N ILE A 80 -15.39 -6.85 -9.21
CA ILE A 80 -14.59 -5.65 -9.09
C ILE A 80 -14.55 -5.32 -7.60
N LEU A 81 -13.33 -5.31 -7.05
CA LEU A 81 -13.07 -4.79 -5.71
C LEU A 81 -12.66 -3.32 -5.84
N GLN A 82 -13.16 -2.47 -4.97
CA GLN A 82 -12.69 -1.10 -4.85
C GLN A 82 -12.50 -0.80 -3.38
N VAL A 83 -11.34 -0.27 -3.02
CA VAL A 83 -11.03 0.16 -1.65
C VAL A 83 -10.82 1.66 -1.71
N LYS A 84 -11.53 2.42 -0.88
CA LYS A 84 -11.48 3.88 -0.89
C LYS A 84 -10.06 4.43 -0.81
N ASN A 85 -9.25 3.80 0.03
CA ASN A 85 -7.88 4.22 0.29
C ASN A 85 -6.89 3.77 -0.78
N ILE A 86 -7.31 3.00 -1.79
CA ILE A 86 -6.45 2.57 -2.89
C ILE A 86 -6.88 3.32 -4.16
N GLY A 87 -6.08 4.34 -4.51
CA GLY A 87 -6.30 5.14 -5.73
C GLY A 87 -7.69 5.78 -5.81
N ASP A 88 -8.25 6.19 -4.66
CA ASP A 88 -9.60 6.79 -4.52
C ASP A 88 -10.69 5.95 -5.21
N TRP A 89 -10.95 4.76 -4.66
CA TRP A 89 -11.85 3.77 -5.25
C TRP A 89 -11.41 3.24 -6.62
N LYS A 90 -10.12 3.09 -6.84
CA LYS A 90 -9.59 2.45 -8.07
C LYS A 90 -10.21 1.06 -8.23
N GLU A 91 -10.68 0.77 -9.45
CA GLU A 91 -11.21 -0.55 -9.79
C GLU A 91 -10.08 -1.59 -9.82
N ILE A 92 -10.25 -2.63 -9.02
CA ILE A 92 -9.40 -3.82 -9.00
C ILE A 92 -10.18 -4.94 -9.71
N PRO A 93 -9.80 -5.30 -10.95
CA PRO A 93 -10.47 -6.35 -11.70
C PRO A 93 -10.03 -7.73 -11.19
N VAL A 94 -10.77 -8.26 -10.20
CA VAL A 94 -10.37 -9.44 -9.42
C VAL A 94 -10.19 -10.68 -10.29
N ALA A 95 -11.15 -10.98 -11.17
CA ALA A 95 -11.09 -12.20 -12.00
C ALA A 95 -9.91 -12.21 -12.99
N PRO A 96 -9.64 -11.12 -13.76
CA PRO A 96 -8.44 -11.04 -14.58
C PRO A 96 -7.13 -11.20 -13.79
N LEU A 97 -7.01 -10.57 -12.61
CA LEU A 97 -5.82 -10.69 -11.76
C LEU A 97 -5.66 -12.12 -11.20
N ALA A 98 -6.76 -12.74 -10.78
CA ALA A 98 -6.75 -14.13 -10.35
C ALA A 98 -6.35 -15.10 -11.46
N HIS A 99 -6.74 -14.81 -12.71
CA HIS A 99 -6.36 -15.60 -13.88
C HIS A 99 -4.86 -15.52 -14.18
N GLN A 100 -4.23 -14.34 -14.00
CA GLN A 100 -2.77 -14.20 -14.16
C GLN A 100 -2.01 -15.15 -13.23
N LYS A 101 -2.39 -15.22 -11.96
CA LYS A 101 -1.83 -16.18 -11.00
C LYS A 101 -2.04 -17.61 -11.47
N TRP A 102 -3.26 -17.96 -11.88
CA TRP A 102 -3.55 -19.30 -12.36
C TRP A 102 -2.68 -19.69 -13.55
N THR A 103 -2.50 -18.79 -14.53
CA THR A 103 -1.62 -19.03 -15.69
C THR A 103 -0.16 -19.23 -15.27
N ALA A 104 0.31 -18.46 -14.29
CA ALA A 104 1.66 -18.62 -13.76
C ALA A 104 1.85 -19.96 -13.03
N ASP A 105 0.86 -20.38 -12.23
CA ASP A 105 0.87 -21.67 -11.53
C ASP A 105 0.79 -22.84 -12.54
N ASP A 106 -0.04 -22.73 -13.57
CA ASP A 106 -0.16 -23.73 -14.65
C ASP A 106 1.13 -23.87 -15.45
N CYS A 107 1.78 -22.76 -15.79
CA CYS A 107 3.10 -22.75 -16.41
C CYS A 107 4.13 -23.51 -15.56
N LYS A 108 4.15 -23.25 -14.24
CA LYS A 108 5.07 -23.93 -13.30
C LYS A 108 4.78 -25.43 -13.22
N ALA A 109 3.50 -25.81 -13.17
CA ALA A 109 3.08 -27.21 -13.14
C ALA A 109 3.50 -27.99 -14.40
N HIS A 110 3.56 -27.31 -15.56
CA HIS A 110 3.96 -27.89 -16.84
C HIS A 110 5.44 -27.64 -17.21
N MET A 111 6.29 -27.36 -16.21
CA MET A 111 7.74 -27.16 -16.38
C MET A 111 8.12 -26.06 -17.39
N GLY A 112 7.29 -25.01 -17.51
CA GLY A 112 7.64 -23.84 -18.30
C GLY A 112 8.89 -23.14 -17.75
N THR A 113 9.75 -22.66 -18.65
CA THR A 113 11.02 -22.01 -18.27
C THR A 113 10.89 -20.50 -18.05
N GLU A 114 9.78 -19.89 -18.50
CA GLU A 114 9.52 -18.44 -18.44
C GLU A 114 8.17 -18.16 -17.77
N CYS A 115 7.98 -18.69 -16.56
CA CYS A 115 6.77 -18.44 -15.78
C CYS A 115 6.88 -17.12 -15.00
N ASP A 116 5.79 -16.36 -14.99
CA ASP A 116 5.68 -15.19 -14.13
C ASP A 116 5.79 -15.60 -12.64
N ASN A 117 6.52 -14.81 -11.86
CA ASN A 117 6.75 -15.04 -10.44
C ASN A 117 5.93 -14.11 -9.54
N GLY A 118 5.16 -13.19 -10.12
CA GLY A 118 4.35 -12.24 -9.37
C GLY A 118 5.11 -10.95 -9.04
N PRO A 119 4.60 -10.14 -8.09
CA PRO A 119 3.56 -10.48 -7.12
C PRO A 119 2.16 -10.59 -7.73
N PHE A 120 1.39 -11.58 -7.27
CA PHE A 120 -0.01 -11.74 -7.69
C PHE A 120 -0.95 -11.27 -6.59
N MET A 121 -1.70 -10.21 -6.87
CA MET A 121 -2.57 -9.58 -5.88
C MET A 121 -3.88 -10.32 -5.66
N CYS A 122 -4.33 -11.13 -6.61
CA CYS A 122 -5.56 -11.91 -6.48
C CYS A 122 -5.36 -13.35 -6.94
N HIS A 123 -6.16 -14.27 -6.42
CA HIS A 123 -6.22 -15.65 -6.89
C HIS A 123 -7.60 -16.27 -6.68
N PHE A 124 -7.83 -17.38 -7.36
CA PHE A 124 -8.94 -18.27 -7.08
C PHE A 124 -8.57 -19.15 -5.89
N THR A 125 -9.42 -19.22 -4.87
CA THR A 125 -9.19 -20.17 -3.76
C THR A 125 -9.67 -21.58 -4.13
N GLU A 126 -10.58 -21.68 -5.10
CA GLU A 126 -11.08 -22.93 -5.65
C GLU A 126 -11.34 -22.74 -7.15
N TYR A 127 -10.45 -23.27 -7.99
CA TYR A 127 -10.53 -23.19 -9.44
C TYR A 127 -10.99 -24.53 -10.02
N ASP A 128 -12.25 -24.87 -9.79
CA ASP A 128 -12.84 -26.04 -10.42
C ASP A 128 -14.19 -25.68 -11.05
N TYR A 129 -14.16 -25.32 -12.34
CA TYR A 129 -15.36 -25.04 -13.14
C TYR A 129 -16.31 -26.24 -13.19
N SER A 130 -15.82 -27.46 -12.96
CA SER A 130 -16.63 -28.67 -12.99
C SER A 130 -17.30 -28.99 -11.66
N LYS A 131 -16.88 -28.39 -10.55
CA LYS A 131 -17.35 -28.73 -9.19
C LYS A 131 -18.32 -27.75 -8.55
N GLY A 132 -18.84 -26.76 -9.28
CA GLY A 132 -20.07 -26.12 -8.83
C GLY A 132 -20.33 -24.71 -9.33
N ARG A 133 -21.47 -24.20 -8.83
CA ARG A 133 -22.00 -22.86 -9.03
C ARG A 133 -21.41 -21.81 -8.09
N THR A 134 -20.41 -22.23 -7.30
CA THR A 134 -19.69 -21.37 -6.37
C THR A 134 -18.43 -20.85 -7.03
N ARG A 135 -18.19 -19.54 -6.90
CA ARG A 135 -16.97 -18.86 -7.32
C ARG A 135 -16.37 -18.19 -6.10
N LYS A 136 -15.06 -18.39 -5.89
CA LYS A 136 -14.33 -17.90 -4.73
C LYS A 136 -13.06 -17.21 -5.17
N TYR A 137 -12.87 -16.00 -4.69
CA TYR A 137 -11.74 -15.15 -5.00
C TYR A 137 -11.14 -14.63 -3.71
N GLU A 138 -9.84 -14.39 -3.75
CA GLU A 138 -9.13 -13.77 -2.65
C GLU A 138 -8.15 -12.73 -3.22
N CYS A 139 -8.17 -11.52 -2.67
CA CYS A 139 -7.23 -10.45 -3.04
C CYS A 139 -6.51 -9.90 -1.81
N GLY A 140 -5.24 -9.56 -1.97
CA GLY A 140 -4.43 -8.91 -0.94
C GLY A 140 -4.66 -7.41 -1.00
N VAL A 141 -5.02 -6.80 0.12
CA VAL A 141 -5.27 -5.37 0.24
C VAL A 141 -4.40 -4.83 1.36
N PRO A 142 -3.57 -3.81 1.13
CA PRO A 142 -2.81 -3.17 2.19
C PRO A 142 -3.73 -2.56 3.25
N LYS A 143 -3.33 -2.67 4.52
CA LYS A 143 -3.99 -1.95 5.61
C LYS A 143 -3.93 -0.44 5.38
N ILE A 144 -4.86 0.29 5.98
CA ILE A 144 -4.90 1.76 6.01
C ILE A 144 -3.51 2.32 6.34
N GLY A 145 -3.00 3.19 5.45
CA GLY A 145 -1.72 3.88 5.63
C GLY A 145 -0.48 3.03 5.35
N LEU A 146 -0.63 1.78 4.92
CA LEU A 146 0.48 0.91 4.52
C LEU A 146 0.46 0.64 3.00
N GLY A 147 1.57 0.14 2.48
CA GLY A 147 1.69 -0.28 1.08
C GLY A 147 2.28 -1.68 0.95
N GLY A 148 2.00 -2.33 -0.19
CA GLY A 148 2.56 -3.62 -0.56
C GLY A 148 2.55 -3.80 -2.07
N GLY A 149 3.72 -3.67 -2.71
CA GLY A 149 3.85 -3.73 -4.17
C GLY A 149 3.17 -2.56 -4.89
N GLU A 150 2.42 -2.84 -5.96
CA GLU A 150 1.73 -1.80 -6.75
C GLU A 150 0.57 -1.11 -6.03
N TRP A 151 0.14 -1.63 -4.88
CA TRP A 151 -1.02 -1.13 -4.14
C TRP A 151 -0.55 -0.44 -2.86
N ASN A 152 -0.77 0.87 -2.81
CA ASN A 152 -0.54 1.68 -1.63
C ASN A 152 -1.90 2.17 -1.10
N SER A 153 -2.19 1.86 0.17
CA SER A 153 -3.33 2.41 0.89
C SER A 153 -2.98 3.84 1.30
N GLN A 154 -3.24 4.78 0.39
CA GLN A 154 -3.04 6.22 0.53
C GLN A 154 -4.03 6.85 1.53
N ALA A 155 -4.48 6.07 2.52
CA ALA A 155 -5.42 6.53 3.52
C ALA A 155 -4.77 7.67 4.33
N PRO A 156 -5.38 8.85 4.36
CA PRO A 156 -5.06 9.86 5.35
C PRO A 156 -5.34 9.30 6.74
N THR A 157 -4.40 9.38 7.65
CA THR A 157 -4.66 9.13 9.07
C THR A 157 -4.98 10.42 9.82
N ASN A 158 -4.94 11.56 9.13
CA ASN A 158 -5.33 12.85 9.67
C ASN A 158 -6.24 13.62 8.68
N GLU A 159 -6.85 14.69 9.17
CA GLU A 159 -7.80 15.53 8.42
C GLU A 159 -7.21 16.17 7.15
N ARG A 160 -5.89 16.09 6.92
CA ARG A 160 -5.18 16.77 5.83
C ARG A 160 -4.86 15.89 4.64
N GLY A 161 -4.94 14.57 4.74
CA GLY A 161 -4.66 13.70 3.60
C GLY A 161 -3.45 12.77 3.75
N TYR A 162 -2.79 12.72 4.91
CA TYR A 162 -1.43 12.16 5.04
C TYR A 162 -1.33 11.05 6.08
N ALA A 163 -0.41 10.10 5.86
CA ALA A 163 -0.10 9.03 6.80
C ALA A 163 0.99 9.49 7.79
N PRO A 164 0.81 9.28 9.11
CA PRO A 164 1.66 9.81 10.14
C PRO A 164 2.86 8.88 10.28
N GLY A 165 4.08 9.42 10.30
CA GLY A 165 5.23 8.51 10.29
C GLY A 165 6.51 9.17 10.68
N TRP A 166 7.56 8.35 10.73
CA TRP A 166 8.92 8.86 10.77
C TRP A 166 9.44 8.92 9.34
N CYS A 167 9.74 10.12 8.84
CA CYS A 167 10.50 10.25 7.60
C CYS A 167 11.97 10.51 7.89
N GLY A 168 12.80 10.05 6.96
CA GLY A 168 14.21 10.39 6.90
C GLY A 168 14.45 11.52 5.89
N VAL A 169 15.38 12.41 6.23
CA VAL A 169 16.07 13.25 5.26
C VAL A 169 17.55 12.88 5.26
N HIS A 170 18.05 12.56 4.08
CA HIS A 170 19.46 12.36 3.83
C HIS A 170 20.02 13.63 3.19
N VAL A 171 21.10 14.17 3.75
CA VAL A 171 21.75 15.38 3.26
C VAL A 171 23.23 15.10 3.02
N LYS A 172 23.68 15.35 1.78
CA LYS A 172 25.10 15.56 1.50
C LYS A 172 25.41 17.03 1.61
N HIS A 173 26.37 17.37 2.44
CA HIS A 173 26.81 18.73 2.64
C HIS A 173 28.27 18.89 2.23
N TYR A 174 28.50 19.70 1.21
CA TYR A 174 29.84 19.98 0.70
C TYR A 174 30.48 21.11 1.50
N GLN A 175 31.75 20.93 1.87
CA GLN A 175 32.55 21.98 2.50
C GLN A 175 32.65 23.19 1.59
N LYS A 176 32.80 24.37 2.19
CA LYS A 176 33.22 25.56 1.45
C LYS A 176 34.75 25.58 1.34
N PRO A 177 35.33 25.48 0.13
CA PRO A 177 36.76 25.70 -0.05
C PRO A 177 37.18 27.13 0.38
N ASP A 178 36.37 28.15 0.06
CA ASP A 178 36.53 29.53 0.54
C ASP A 178 35.23 30.04 1.19
N PRO A 179 35.13 30.08 2.53
CA PRO A 179 33.94 30.53 3.26
C PRO A 179 33.49 31.95 2.93
N SER A 180 34.39 32.79 2.41
CA SER A 180 34.11 34.20 2.09
C SER A 180 33.58 34.42 0.67
N LYS A 181 33.67 33.42 -0.20
CA LYS A 181 33.32 33.54 -1.63
C LYS A 181 32.33 32.49 -2.11
N ASP A 182 32.39 31.28 -1.55
CA ASP A 182 31.62 30.15 -2.05
C ASP A 182 30.26 30.05 -1.36
N GLN A 183 29.25 29.60 -2.12
CA GLN A 183 27.94 29.21 -1.57
C GLN A 183 27.96 27.74 -1.18
N TYR A 184 27.13 27.38 -0.20
CA TYR A 184 26.95 25.97 0.15
C TYR A 184 26.23 25.22 -0.97
N ALA A 185 26.68 24.00 -1.24
CA ALA A 185 25.94 23.03 -2.01
C ALA A 185 25.38 21.96 -1.07
N LEU A 186 24.12 21.60 -1.30
CA LEU A 186 23.45 20.50 -0.61
C LEU A 186 22.82 19.58 -1.67
N GLU A 187 22.97 18.27 -1.46
CA GLU A 187 22.06 17.29 -2.05
C GLU A 187 21.12 16.82 -0.94
N VAL A 188 19.80 16.92 -1.18
CA VAL A 188 18.78 16.56 -0.19
C VAL A 188 17.88 15.49 -0.79
N SER A 189 17.81 14.35 -0.12
CA SER A 189 16.88 13.26 -0.44
C SER A 189 15.93 13.05 0.74
N ILE A 190 14.65 12.84 0.46
CA ILE A 190 13.64 12.58 1.47
C ILE A 190 13.14 11.15 1.27
N ASN A 191 13.14 10.39 2.36
CA ASN A 191 12.62 9.04 2.42
C ASN A 191 11.39 9.03 3.34
N ASP A 192 10.22 8.75 2.79
CA ASP A 192 9.00 8.49 3.54
C ASP A 192 8.81 6.97 3.66
N ALA A 193 8.60 6.49 4.88
CA ALA A 193 8.32 5.07 5.15
C ALA A 193 7.08 4.57 4.41
N ASN A 194 6.17 5.47 4.04
CA ASN A 194 4.91 5.16 3.35
C ASN A 194 4.94 5.48 1.83
N GLU A 195 6.11 5.89 1.29
CA GLU A 195 6.31 6.29 -0.11
C GLU A 195 5.27 7.33 -0.62
N GLY A 196 4.72 8.15 0.27
CA GLY A 196 3.66 9.12 -0.01
C GLY A 196 4.17 10.51 -0.37
N LYS A 197 3.25 11.39 -0.78
CA LYS A 197 3.54 12.84 -0.92
C LYS A 197 3.48 13.51 0.44
N LEU A 198 4.48 14.32 0.79
CA LEU A 198 4.48 15.08 2.04
C LEU A 198 3.63 16.36 1.96
N PRO A 199 2.89 16.73 3.04
CA PRO A 199 2.05 17.93 3.10
C PRO A 199 2.80 19.25 3.05
N TRP A 200 3.97 19.28 3.68
CA TRP A 200 4.71 20.51 3.94
C TRP A 200 5.99 20.54 3.14
N THR A 201 6.45 21.74 2.85
CA THR A 201 7.81 21.94 2.34
C THR A 201 8.80 21.68 3.46
N LEU A 202 9.73 20.73 3.25
CA LEU A 202 10.93 20.62 4.08
C LEU A 202 11.86 21.79 3.75
N ILE A 203 12.15 22.61 4.75
CA ILE A 203 13.11 23.72 4.64
C ILE A 203 14.44 23.24 5.21
N VAL A 204 15.52 23.39 4.44
CA VAL A 204 16.89 23.06 4.85
C VAL A 204 17.75 24.31 4.68
N ASN A 205 18.34 24.80 5.76
CA ASN A 205 19.20 25.98 5.75
C ASN A 205 20.59 25.65 6.29
N THR A 206 21.63 26.13 5.61
CA THR A 206 23.01 26.08 6.10
C THR A 206 23.38 27.37 6.81
N GLY A 207 24.36 27.29 7.71
CA GLY A 207 24.93 28.47 8.36
C GLY A 207 25.94 29.21 7.48
N ALA A 208 26.77 30.04 8.12
CA ALA A 208 27.82 30.80 7.45
C ALA A 208 29.08 29.95 7.20
N VAL A 209 29.41 29.05 8.13
CA VAL A 209 30.65 28.25 8.15
C VAL A 209 30.39 26.76 8.37
N ASP A 210 31.35 25.90 8.04
CA ASP A 210 31.19 24.44 8.02
C ASP A 210 30.86 23.83 9.38
N ALA A 211 31.25 24.54 10.45
CA ALA A 211 30.98 24.18 11.84
C ALA A 211 29.53 24.50 12.25
N ASP A 212 28.81 25.33 11.49
CA ASP A 212 27.44 25.65 11.79
C ASP A 212 26.54 24.43 11.52
N PRO A 213 25.55 24.19 12.39
CA PRO A 213 24.60 23.12 12.17
C PRO A 213 23.67 23.43 10.99
N VAL A 214 23.29 22.38 10.26
CA VAL A 214 22.23 22.48 9.26
C VAL A 214 20.89 22.53 9.97
N GLN A 215 20.08 23.53 9.66
CA GLN A 215 18.78 23.78 10.27
C GLN A 215 17.68 23.19 9.39
N PHE A 216 16.70 22.55 10.01
CA PHE A 216 15.58 21.92 9.35
C PHE A 216 14.25 22.45 9.91
N ALA A 217 13.26 22.61 9.03
CA ALA A 217 11.89 22.90 9.45
C ALA A 217 10.87 22.15 8.58
N TYR A 218 9.84 21.59 9.22
CA TYR A 218 8.77 20.85 8.55
C TYR A 218 7.51 20.83 9.41
N GLY A 219 6.36 21.27 8.86
CA GLY A 219 5.06 21.13 9.54
C GLY A 219 4.97 21.76 10.95
N GLY A 220 5.77 22.79 11.24
CA GLY A 220 5.86 23.40 12.58
C GLY A 220 6.91 22.79 13.51
N GLN A 221 7.56 21.70 13.10
CA GLN A 221 8.77 21.19 13.76
C GLN A 221 10.00 21.96 13.26
N THR A 222 10.95 22.15 14.17
CA THR A 222 12.28 22.69 13.86
C THR A 222 13.33 21.89 14.61
N TRP A 223 14.41 21.52 13.95
CA TRP A 223 15.56 20.83 14.55
C TRP A 223 16.83 21.16 13.78
N ASP A 224 17.97 20.69 14.28
CA ASP A 224 19.25 20.89 13.61
C ASP A 224 20.11 19.62 13.61
N SER A 225 21.20 19.65 12.84
CA SER A 225 22.11 18.52 12.69
C SER A 225 22.83 18.11 13.99
N ASN A 226 22.77 18.91 15.05
CA ASN A 226 23.31 18.54 16.36
C ASN A 226 22.32 17.77 17.24
N ASP A 227 21.03 17.72 16.88
CA ASP A 227 20.02 16.94 17.60
C ASP A 227 20.30 15.44 17.45
N LYS A 228 20.95 14.85 18.46
CA LYS A 228 21.33 13.43 18.46
C LYS A 228 20.14 12.47 18.55
N ASN A 229 18.95 12.96 18.90
CA ASN A 229 17.75 12.14 18.88
C ASN A 229 17.15 12.03 17.47
N ARG A 230 17.50 12.96 16.58
CA ARG A 230 16.96 13.04 15.22
C ARG A 230 18.00 12.76 14.16
N CYS A 231 19.27 13.08 14.41
CA CYS A 231 20.31 13.15 13.40
C CYS A 231 21.54 12.29 13.75
N SER A 232 21.99 11.54 12.74
CA SER A 232 23.32 10.97 12.65
C SER A 232 24.14 11.78 11.65
N VAL A 233 25.28 12.31 12.08
CA VAL A 233 26.13 13.20 11.26
C VAL A 233 27.53 12.62 11.18
N GLY A 234 27.98 12.37 9.95
CA GLY A 234 29.34 11.94 9.64
C GLY A 234 30.35 13.10 9.74
N ALA A 235 31.63 12.73 9.83
CA ALA A 235 32.72 13.67 9.63
C ALA A 235 32.79 14.09 8.15
N TYR A 236 33.52 15.17 7.87
CA TYR A 236 33.89 15.48 6.51
C TYR A 236 34.92 14.46 6.00
N ASP A 237 34.62 13.86 4.86
CA ASP A 237 35.52 13.02 4.08
C ASP A 237 35.44 13.48 2.62
N ASN A 238 36.60 13.66 1.97
CA ASN A 238 36.68 14.16 0.59
C ASN A 238 35.87 15.45 0.30
N ASN A 239 35.88 16.41 1.24
CA ASN A 239 35.13 17.67 1.19
C ASN A 239 33.60 17.55 1.26
N GLU A 240 33.06 16.41 1.68
CA GLU A 240 31.62 16.27 1.95
C GLU A 240 31.37 15.57 3.28
N ARG A 241 30.23 15.86 3.91
CA ARG A 241 29.72 15.08 5.05
C ARG A 241 28.32 14.59 4.76
N GLN A 242 28.03 13.42 5.29
CA GLN A 242 26.75 12.74 5.18
C GLN A 242 25.94 12.96 6.46
N MET A 243 24.65 13.24 6.33
CA MET A 243 23.75 13.46 7.45
C MET A 243 22.43 12.73 7.21
N ASP A 244 22.05 11.88 8.15
CA ASP A 244 20.75 11.22 8.17
C ASP A 244 19.97 11.76 9.35
N CYS A 245 18.96 12.57 9.07
CA CYS A 245 18.06 13.13 10.07
C CYS A 245 16.65 12.57 9.90
N GLY A 246 15.83 12.65 10.95
CA GLY A 246 14.42 12.30 10.84
C GLY A 246 13.48 13.24 11.58
N PHE A 247 12.21 13.16 11.19
CA PHE A 247 11.14 14.02 11.64
C PHE A 247 9.80 13.30 11.56
N THR A 248 8.80 13.80 12.32
CA THR A 248 7.44 13.26 12.17
C THR A 248 6.78 13.83 10.92
N CYS A 249 6.13 12.98 10.15
CA CYS A 249 5.46 13.32 8.91
C CYS A 249 3.98 13.25 9.14
N ASP A 250 3.35 14.39 9.44
CA ASP A 250 1.92 14.53 9.70
C ASP A 250 1.31 15.57 8.74
#